data_AF-A0A7D8ZS53-F1
#
_entry.id   AF-A0A7D8ZS53-F1
#
_cell.length_a   1.000
_cell.length_b   1.000
_cell.length_c   1.000
_cell.angle_alpha   90.00
_cell.angle_beta   90.00
_cell.angle_gamma   90.00
#
_symmetry.space_group_name_H-M   'P 1'
#
loop_
_entity.id
_entity.type
_entity.pdbx_description
1 polymer ?
#
loop_
_entity_poly.entity_id
_entity_poly.type
_entity_poly.pdbx_seq_one_letter_code
_entity_poly.pdbx_strand_id
1 'polypeptide(L)'
;MALREDPEFARNPSYLRDELIGAHVWRVGGVGAFAYAEDTEVELLRQSAFREYTAGNDREDWLHAARARTAAYESAEANGGIVPLLRWVLVESWAKIPNDALPIGHDENQHVLYASRVWFCGGLHIGKAGDHLAVRCATSVEGRVHSAPTFEVLCGSLETVEWVPVEPGQPAVFPGLQPVEGGRQSDGRAILIARGEHHNLLTVSGCLVDDDHASVPYDSRDDRLESYEVLTYATTHRR
;
A
#
# COMPACT_ATOMS: atom_id res chain seq x y z
N MET A 1 20.09 -8.35 13.05
CA MET A 1 19.10 -9.05 13.88
C MET A 1 17.74 -8.55 13.43
N ALA A 2 16.95 -9.37 12.74
CA ALA A 2 15.59 -8.98 12.39
C ALA A 2 14.81 -8.80 13.70
N LEU A 3 14.22 -7.63 13.93
CA LEU A 3 13.29 -7.48 15.04
C LEU A 3 12.10 -8.40 14.75
N ARG A 4 11.67 -9.13 15.78
CA ARG A 4 10.43 -9.89 15.75
C ARG A 4 9.49 -9.21 16.73
N GLU A 5 8.47 -8.56 16.19
CA GLU A 5 7.28 -8.22 16.99
C GLU A 5 6.40 -9.45 17.06
N ASP A 6 5.86 -9.75 18.23
CA ASP A 6 5.03 -10.94 18.43
C ASP A 6 3.75 -10.79 17.60
N PRO A 7 3.53 -11.65 16.59
CA PRO A 7 2.35 -11.56 15.73
C PRO A 7 1.04 -11.75 16.49
N GLU A 8 1.07 -12.29 17.71
CA GLU A 8 -0.10 -12.37 18.59
C GLU A 8 -0.62 -10.98 18.98
N PHE A 9 0.25 -9.95 19.11
CA PHE A 9 -0.24 -8.58 19.33
C PHE A 9 -1.00 -8.04 18.13
N ALA A 10 -0.60 -8.41 16.90
CA ALA A 10 -1.29 -8.03 15.68
C ALA A 10 -2.62 -8.77 15.48
N ARG A 11 -2.96 -9.72 16.38
CA ARG A 11 -4.28 -10.36 16.48
C ARG A 11 -5.19 -9.72 17.52
N ASN A 12 -4.70 -8.75 18.27
CA ASN A 12 -5.51 -8.03 19.25
C ASN A 12 -6.20 -6.82 18.59
N PRO A 13 -7.55 -6.76 18.61
CA PRO A 13 -8.31 -5.65 18.02
C PRO A 13 -7.88 -4.25 18.49
N SER A 14 -7.42 -4.11 19.74
CA SER A 14 -7.00 -2.80 20.26
C SER A 14 -5.77 -2.27 19.51
N TYR A 15 -4.79 -3.13 19.22
CA TYR A 15 -3.58 -2.73 18.51
C TYR A 15 -3.86 -2.41 17.04
N LEU A 16 -4.77 -3.15 16.39
CA LEU A 16 -5.23 -2.83 15.04
C LEU A 16 -5.92 -1.46 15.01
N ARG A 17 -6.77 -1.17 15.99
CA ARG A 17 -7.40 0.15 16.13
C ARG A 17 -6.37 1.25 16.35
N ASP A 18 -5.42 1.05 17.26
CA ASP A 18 -4.38 2.03 17.58
C ASP A 18 -3.52 2.35 16.34
N GLU A 19 -3.23 1.37 15.50
CA GLU A 19 -2.54 1.60 14.23
C GLU A 19 -3.39 2.42 13.24
N LEU A 20 -4.67 2.09 13.08
CA LEU A 20 -5.58 2.76 12.16
C LEU A 20 -5.74 4.26 12.50
N ILE A 21 -5.74 4.60 13.78
CA ILE A 21 -5.81 6.00 14.26
C ILE A 21 -4.43 6.67 14.40
N GLY A 22 -3.34 5.97 14.07
CA GLY A 22 -1.98 6.50 14.15
C GLY A 22 -1.40 6.60 15.57
N ALA A 23 -2.03 5.98 16.57
CA ALA A 23 -1.53 5.88 17.94
C ALA A 23 -0.44 4.79 18.09
N HIS A 24 -0.36 3.86 17.13
CA HIS A 24 0.66 2.81 17.09
C HIS A 24 1.29 2.71 15.70
N VAL A 25 2.59 2.39 15.67
CA VAL A 25 3.36 2.12 14.45
C VAL A 25 4.18 0.86 14.68
N TRP A 26 3.90 -0.17 13.89
CA TRP A 26 4.69 -1.39 13.87
C TRP A 26 6.10 -1.11 13.38
N ARG A 27 7.07 -1.87 13.88
CA ARG A 27 8.49 -1.73 13.51
C ARG A 27 8.93 -2.79 12.50
N VAL A 28 8.05 -3.73 12.18
CA VAL A 28 8.29 -4.80 11.21
C VAL A 28 7.25 -4.73 10.09
N GLY A 29 7.64 -5.18 8.89
CA GLY A 29 6.72 -5.29 7.77
C GLY A 29 5.79 -6.51 7.89
N GLY A 30 4.65 -6.46 7.21
CA GLY A 30 3.72 -7.60 7.12
C GLY A 30 2.96 -7.91 8.42
N VAL A 31 2.86 -6.96 9.35
CA VAL A 31 2.03 -7.03 10.56
C VAL A 31 1.07 -5.83 10.59
N GLY A 32 0.04 -5.91 11.43
CA GLY A 32 -0.92 -4.82 11.60
C GLY A 32 -2.12 -4.86 10.66
N ALA A 33 -2.92 -3.81 10.72
CA ALA A 33 -4.14 -3.57 9.96
C ALA A 33 -3.88 -3.31 8.47
N PHE A 34 -2.69 -2.79 8.13
CA PHE A 34 -2.27 -2.55 6.74
C PHE A 34 -1.34 -3.64 6.20
N ALA A 35 -1.58 -4.89 6.60
CA ALA A 35 -0.89 -6.04 6.06
C ALA A 35 -1.92 -7.11 5.70
N TYR A 36 -1.83 -7.68 4.50
CA TYR A 36 -2.66 -8.82 4.13
C TYR A 36 -2.21 -10.06 4.91
N ALA A 37 -3.14 -10.92 5.32
CA ALA A 37 -2.86 -12.24 5.87
C ALA A 37 -3.40 -13.36 4.99
N GLU A 38 -2.57 -14.38 4.74
CA GLU A 38 -3.01 -15.65 4.14
C GLU A 38 -3.92 -16.45 5.10
N ASP A 39 -3.69 -16.31 6.41
CA ASP A 39 -4.55 -16.88 7.45
C ASP A 39 -5.91 -16.17 7.44
N THR A 40 -6.97 -16.90 7.07
CA THR A 40 -8.33 -16.39 6.91
C THR A 40 -8.88 -15.76 8.18
N GLU A 41 -8.58 -16.31 9.36
CA GLU A 41 -9.08 -15.75 10.63
C GLU A 41 -8.42 -14.40 10.92
N VAL A 42 -7.11 -14.31 10.68
CA VAL A 42 -6.36 -13.06 10.83
C VAL A 42 -6.81 -12.01 9.81
N GLU A 43 -7.06 -12.41 8.56
CA GLU A 43 -7.50 -11.47 7.52
C GLU A 43 -8.93 -10.96 7.79
N LEU A 44 -9.85 -11.82 8.23
CA LEU A 44 -11.20 -11.41 8.64
C LEU A 44 -11.17 -10.43 9.82
N LEU A 45 -10.24 -10.62 10.76
CA LEU A 45 -10.04 -9.69 11.86
C LEU A 45 -9.59 -8.31 11.36
N ARG A 46 -8.61 -8.27 10.45
CA ARG A 46 -8.10 -7.01 9.85
C ARG A 46 -9.17 -6.32 9.01
N GLN A 47 -9.92 -7.09 8.22
CA GLN A 47 -11.07 -6.61 7.46
C GLN A 47 -12.13 -5.98 8.38
N SER A 48 -12.47 -6.64 9.50
CA SER A 48 -13.43 -6.14 10.47
C SER A 48 -12.95 -4.85 11.14
N ALA A 49 -11.68 -4.80 11.58
CA ALA A 49 -11.10 -3.62 12.18
C ALA A 49 -11.10 -2.41 11.22
N PHE A 50 -10.76 -2.62 9.94
CA PHE A 50 -10.79 -1.57 8.93
C PHE A 50 -12.22 -1.05 8.68
N ARG A 51 -13.21 -1.96 8.57
CA ARG A 51 -14.63 -1.59 8.41
C ARG A 51 -15.18 -0.81 9.60
N GLU A 52 -14.84 -1.21 10.82
CA GLU A 52 -15.25 -0.49 12.02
C GLU A 52 -14.64 0.91 12.06
N TYR A 53 -13.37 1.05 11.66
CA TYR A 53 -12.71 2.34 11.51
C TYR A 53 -13.42 3.22 10.47
N THR A 54 -13.66 2.70 9.26
CA THR A 54 -14.25 3.50 8.16
C THR A 54 -15.71 3.86 8.38
N ALA A 55 -16.43 3.14 9.25
CA ALA A 55 -17.81 3.48 9.64
C ALA A 55 -17.91 4.78 10.45
N GLY A 56 -16.83 5.19 11.14
CA GLY A 56 -16.82 6.35 12.04
C GLY A 56 -15.75 7.40 11.72
N ASN A 57 -14.92 7.18 10.71
CA ASN A 57 -13.79 8.05 10.37
C ASN A 57 -13.84 8.41 8.89
N ASP A 58 -13.33 9.59 8.55
CA ASP A 58 -13.27 10.09 7.18
C ASP A 58 -11.83 10.35 6.70
N ARG A 59 -11.72 11.12 5.62
CA ARG A 59 -10.45 11.48 5.02
C ARG A 59 -9.55 12.25 5.98
N GLU A 60 -10.10 13.18 6.77
CA GLU A 60 -9.31 14.01 7.66
C GLU A 60 -8.78 13.22 8.85
N ASP A 61 -9.56 12.25 9.35
CA ASP A 61 -9.10 11.29 10.35
C ASP A 61 -7.95 10.42 9.82
N TRP A 62 -8.07 9.91 8.58
CA TRP A 62 -6.96 9.18 7.95
C TRP A 62 -5.71 10.06 7.78
N LEU A 63 -5.88 11.33 7.37
CA LEU A 63 -4.75 12.26 7.26
C LEU A 63 -4.11 12.55 8.61
N HIS A 64 -4.90 12.67 9.69
CA HIS A 64 -4.37 12.80 11.04
C HIS A 64 -3.50 11.59 11.42
N ALA A 65 -4.02 10.38 11.19
CA ALA A 65 -3.28 9.14 11.44
C ALA A 65 -2.01 9.04 10.58
N ALA A 66 -2.08 9.44 9.30
CA ALA A 66 -0.94 9.40 8.38
C ALA A 66 0.18 10.39 8.77
N ARG A 67 -0.17 11.58 9.27
CA ARG A 67 0.80 12.51 9.84
C ARG A 67 1.47 11.93 11.08
N ALA A 68 0.69 11.33 11.98
CA ALA A 68 1.21 10.71 13.19
C ALA A 68 2.19 9.56 12.87
N ARG A 69 1.85 8.69 11.91
CA ARG A 69 2.77 7.64 11.43
C ARG A 69 4.05 8.21 10.83
N THR A 70 3.94 9.21 9.96
CA THR A 70 5.09 9.86 9.32
C THR A 70 6.03 10.46 10.35
N ALA A 71 5.50 11.21 11.31
CA ALA A 71 6.28 11.79 12.41
C ALA A 71 6.95 10.72 13.29
N ALA A 72 6.31 9.56 13.48
CA ALA A 72 6.90 8.45 14.21
C ALA A 72 8.12 7.86 13.48
N TYR A 73 8.07 7.73 12.15
CA TYR A 73 9.23 7.29 11.35
C TYR A 73 10.39 8.30 11.44
N GLU A 74 10.09 9.57 11.23
CA GLU A 74 11.10 10.66 11.28
C GLU A 74 11.76 10.73 12.66
N SER A 75 10.97 10.62 13.74
CA SER A 75 11.48 10.59 15.11
C SER A 75 12.33 9.35 15.36
N ALA A 76 11.92 8.17 14.89
CA ALA A 76 12.72 6.96 15.02
C ALA A 76 14.06 7.11 14.30
N GLU A 77 14.08 7.55 13.05
CA GLU A 77 15.32 7.76 12.26
C GLU A 77 16.25 8.78 12.93
N ALA A 78 15.73 9.93 13.37
CA ALA A 78 16.52 10.98 14.02
C ALA A 78 17.18 10.52 15.33
N ASN A 79 16.56 9.56 16.03
CA ASN A 79 17.05 9.01 17.29
C ASN A 79 17.81 7.69 17.13
N GLY A 80 18.11 7.24 15.90
CA GLY A 80 18.75 5.95 15.64
C GLY A 80 17.90 4.74 16.02
N GLY A 81 16.59 4.92 16.12
CA GLY A 81 15.60 3.88 16.29
C GLY A 81 15.38 3.05 15.02
N ILE A 82 14.53 2.03 15.13
CA ILE A 82 14.18 1.18 13.99
C ILE A 82 12.88 1.67 13.34
N VAL A 83 12.90 1.76 12.01
CA VAL A 83 11.72 1.91 11.16
C VAL A 83 11.48 0.61 10.36
N PRO A 84 10.23 0.35 9.95
CA PRO A 84 9.93 -0.75 9.04
C PRO A 84 10.73 -0.67 7.73
N LEU A 85 11.07 -1.84 7.17
CA LEU A 85 11.77 -1.96 5.88
C LEU A 85 10.99 -1.33 4.73
N LEU A 86 9.67 -1.46 4.77
CA LEU A 86 8.72 -0.79 3.88
C LEU A 86 7.79 0.06 4.74
N ARG A 87 7.58 1.32 4.36
CA ARG A 87 6.73 2.24 5.11
C ARG A 87 5.99 3.20 4.19
N TRP A 88 4.78 3.56 4.58
CA TRP A 88 3.95 4.55 3.90
C TRP A 88 4.21 5.93 4.50
N VAL A 89 4.70 6.86 3.70
CA VAL A 89 5.06 8.22 4.12
C VAL A 89 4.09 9.22 3.51
N LEU A 90 3.51 10.11 4.33
CA LEU A 90 2.59 11.13 3.86
C LEU A 90 3.35 12.23 3.11
N VAL A 91 2.87 12.56 1.91
CA VAL A 91 3.32 13.70 1.10
C VAL A 91 2.22 14.74 1.07
N GLU A 92 2.47 15.93 1.60
CA GLU A 92 1.50 17.03 1.69
C GLU A 92 1.89 18.24 0.84
N SER A 93 0.90 19.04 0.43
CA SER A 93 1.10 20.41 -0.08
C SER A 93 2.15 20.53 -1.20
N TRP A 94 2.17 19.58 -2.14
CA TRP A 94 3.15 19.53 -3.24
C TRP A 94 4.62 19.38 -2.80
N ALA A 95 4.87 18.96 -1.56
CA ALA A 95 6.21 18.58 -1.10
C ALA A 95 6.80 17.50 -2.01
N LYS A 96 8.13 17.51 -2.14
CA LYS A 96 8.86 16.54 -2.96
C LYS A 96 8.60 15.11 -2.45
N ILE A 97 8.48 14.15 -3.37
CA ILE A 97 8.46 12.73 -3.00
C ILE A 97 9.79 12.39 -2.28
N PRO A 98 9.76 11.64 -1.14
CA PRO A 98 10.96 11.25 -0.42
C PRO A 98 12.00 10.56 -1.31
N ASN A 99 13.28 10.80 -1.05
CA ASN A 99 14.36 10.27 -1.90
C ASN A 99 14.47 8.74 -1.84
N ASP A 100 13.89 8.10 -0.82
CA ASP A 100 13.85 6.65 -0.63
C ASP A 100 12.49 6.04 -0.98
N ALA A 101 11.64 6.77 -1.70
CA ALA A 101 10.44 6.22 -2.31
C ALA A 101 10.82 5.09 -3.29
N LEU A 102 10.07 3.99 -3.24
CA LEU A 102 10.42 2.76 -3.96
C LEU A 102 10.12 2.91 -5.46
N PRO A 103 11.11 2.89 -6.35
CA PRO A 103 10.90 3.10 -7.78
C PRO A 103 10.39 1.80 -8.42
N ILE A 104 9.08 1.72 -8.65
CA ILE A 104 8.40 0.45 -9.00
C ILE A 104 7.75 0.42 -10.38
N GLY A 105 7.75 1.55 -11.09
CA GLY A 105 7.24 1.66 -12.46
C GLY A 105 7.90 2.80 -13.23
N HIS A 106 7.48 2.99 -14.48
CA HIS A 106 7.90 4.13 -15.30
C HIS A 106 6.82 4.55 -16.30
N ASP A 107 6.80 5.84 -16.63
CA ASP A 107 5.95 6.40 -17.69
C ASP A 107 6.54 6.13 -19.09
N GLU A 108 5.84 6.59 -20.13
CA GLU A 108 6.25 6.47 -21.54
C GLU A 108 7.61 7.13 -21.85
N ASN A 109 8.05 8.07 -21.01
CA ASN A 109 9.32 8.80 -21.12
C ASN A 109 10.40 8.25 -20.19
N GLN A 110 10.18 7.06 -19.60
CA GLN A 110 11.09 6.41 -18.63
C GLN A 110 11.25 7.20 -17.32
N HIS A 111 10.35 8.13 -17.00
CA HIS A 111 10.33 8.76 -15.69
C HIS A 111 9.76 7.79 -14.65
N VAL A 112 10.41 7.73 -13.50
CA VAL A 112 10.06 6.82 -12.41
C VAL A 112 8.66 7.10 -11.86
N LEU A 113 7.90 6.03 -11.65
CA LEU A 113 6.63 6.02 -10.93
C LEU A 113 6.76 5.26 -9.60
N TYR A 114 6.03 5.75 -8.60
CA TYR A 114 5.98 5.21 -7.24
C TYR A 114 4.57 4.73 -6.90
N ALA A 115 4.46 3.76 -5.98
CA ALA A 115 3.17 3.40 -5.37
C ALA A 115 2.69 4.53 -4.48
N SER A 116 1.46 4.98 -4.70
CA SER A 116 0.77 5.90 -3.80
C SER A 116 -0.52 5.32 -3.30
N ARG A 117 -1.03 5.77 -2.15
CA ARG A 117 -2.38 5.45 -1.69
C ARG A 117 -3.10 6.66 -1.13
N VAL A 118 -4.41 6.69 -1.34
CA VAL A 118 -5.28 7.83 -0.98
C VAL A 118 -6.59 7.35 -0.40
N TRP A 119 -7.09 8.09 0.59
CA TRP A 119 -8.45 7.87 1.10
C TRP A 119 -9.49 8.35 0.10
N PHE A 120 -10.43 7.48 -0.27
CA PHE A 120 -11.54 7.81 -1.14
C PHE A 120 -12.74 6.90 -0.84
N CYS A 121 -13.94 7.48 -0.73
CA CYS A 121 -15.21 6.75 -0.50
C CYS A 121 -15.17 5.66 0.59
N GLY A 122 -14.48 5.93 1.71
CA GLY A 122 -14.39 4.99 2.83
C GLY A 122 -13.40 3.83 2.61
N GLY A 123 -12.59 3.89 1.56
CA GLY A 123 -11.48 2.98 1.30
C GLY A 123 -10.15 3.71 1.19
N LEU A 124 -9.06 2.95 1.24
CA LEU A 124 -7.70 3.38 1.00
C LEU A 124 -7.24 2.74 -0.31
N HIS A 125 -7.15 3.54 -1.36
CA HIS A 125 -6.96 3.06 -2.73
C HIS A 125 -5.55 3.31 -3.22
N ILE A 126 -4.96 2.30 -3.85
CA ILE A 126 -3.63 2.36 -4.46
C ILE A 126 -3.68 3.05 -5.83
N GLY A 127 -2.63 3.79 -6.13
CA GLY A 127 -2.40 4.47 -7.38
C GLY A 127 -0.91 4.63 -7.68
N LYS A 128 -0.64 5.54 -8.62
CA LYS A 128 0.71 5.91 -9.04
C LYS A 128 1.00 7.37 -8.67
N ALA A 129 2.24 7.63 -8.26
CA ALA A 129 2.74 8.98 -8.03
C ALA A 129 4.06 9.23 -8.75
N GLY A 130 4.35 10.51 -9.00
CA GLY A 130 5.59 10.98 -9.61
C GLY A 130 5.65 12.50 -9.59
N ASP A 131 6.83 13.07 -9.31
CA ASP A 131 7.03 14.54 -9.31
C ASP A 131 6.79 15.15 -10.70
N HIS A 132 6.93 14.37 -11.78
CA HIS A 132 6.70 14.77 -13.16
C HIS A 132 5.21 14.75 -13.57
N LEU A 133 4.34 14.10 -12.79
CA LEU A 133 2.92 14.00 -13.10
C LEU A 133 2.22 15.32 -12.77
N ALA A 134 1.41 15.84 -13.70
CA ALA A 134 0.67 17.10 -13.51
C ALA A 134 -0.21 17.10 -12.24
N VAL A 135 -0.75 15.94 -11.87
CA VAL A 135 -1.60 15.75 -10.70
C VAL A 135 -0.86 15.16 -9.48
N ARG A 136 0.46 14.92 -9.60
CA ARG A 136 1.37 14.21 -8.66
C ARG A 136 1.00 12.78 -8.29
N CYS A 137 -0.28 12.47 -8.11
CA CYS A 137 -0.82 11.18 -7.72
C CYS A 137 -2.15 10.94 -8.47
N ALA A 138 -2.30 9.74 -9.02
CA ALA A 138 -3.51 9.27 -9.67
C ALA A 138 -3.87 7.87 -9.17
N THR A 139 -5.11 7.68 -8.72
CA THR A 139 -5.69 6.40 -8.29
C THR A 139 -6.89 6.05 -9.17
N SER A 140 -7.16 4.77 -9.37
CA SER A 140 -8.38 4.31 -10.05
C SER A 140 -9.38 3.82 -9.02
N VAL A 141 -10.63 4.30 -9.07
CA VAL A 141 -11.73 3.82 -8.23
C VAL A 141 -12.99 3.74 -9.08
N GLU A 142 -13.65 2.58 -9.09
CA GLU A 142 -14.92 2.35 -9.80
C GLU A 142 -14.88 2.78 -11.29
N GLY A 143 -13.77 2.49 -11.98
CA GLY A 143 -13.64 2.82 -13.40
C GLY A 143 -13.27 4.27 -13.71
N ARG A 144 -12.96 5.07 -12.67
CA ARG A 144 -12.62 6.49 -12.81
C ARG A 144 -11.28 6.82 -12.17
N VAL A 145 -10.53 7.68 -12.83
CA VAL A 145 -9.27 8.20 -12.29
C VAL A 145 -9.53 9.39 -11.38
N HIS A 146 -9.00 9.32 -10.17
CA HIS A 146 -9.03 10.38 -9.17
C HIS A 146 -7.61 10.85 -8.85
N SER A 147 -7.46 12.15 -8.60
CA SER A 147 -6.21 12.71 -8.10
C SER A 147 -6.36 13.25 -6.70
N ALA A 148 -5.26 13.21 -5.94
CA ALA A 148 -5.18 13.84 -4.62
C ALA A 148 -3.83 14.55 -4.47
N PRO A 149 -3.82 15.83 -4.04
CA PRO A 149 -2.57 16.56 -3.81
C PRO A 149 -1.84 16.09 -2.54
N THR A 150 -2.55 15.36 -1.67
CA THR A 150 -2.01 14.75 -0.46
C THR A 150 -2.27 13.24 -0.53
N PHE A 151 -1.21 12.45 -0.38
CA PHE A 151 -1.22 11.01 -0.54
C PHE A 151 -0.10 10.40 0.29
N GLU A 152 -0.18 9.10 0.59
CA GLU A 152 1.00 8.37 1.07
C GLU A 152 1.75 7.73 -0.09
N VAL A 153 3.07 7.65 0.01
CA VAL A 153 3.95 6.96 -0.95
C VAL A 153 4.71 5.84 -0.24
N LEU A 154 4.93 4.72 -0.94
CA LEU A 154 5.69 3.61 -0.38
C LEU A 154 7.20 3.90 -0.45
N CYS A 155 7.86 3.92 0.70
CA CYS A 155 9.30 4.08 0.87
C CYS A 155 9.96 2.79 1.36
N GLY A 156 11.22 2.57 0.97
CA GLY A 156 12.00 1.41 1.40
C GLY A 156 13.08 1.04 0.39
N SER A 157 13.54 -0.21 0.45
CA SER A 157 14.59 -0.74 -0.45
C SER A 157 14.04 -1.82 -1.38
N LEU A 158 14.44 -1.77 -2.66
CA LEU A 158 14.12 -2.80 -3.64
C LEU A 158 14.70 -4.18 -3.27
N GLU A 159 15.73 -4.24 -2.43
CA GLU A 159 16.30 -5.49 -1.93
C GLU A 159 15.36 -6.23 -0.96
N THR A 160 14.35 -5.54 -0.42
CA THR A 160 13.42 -6.09 0.57
C THR A 160 12.16 -6.69 -0.05
N VAL A 161 12.05 -6.62 -1.38
CA VAL A 161 10.86 -7.00 -2.13
C VAL A 161 11.20 -7.84 -3.36
N GLU A 162 10.21 -8.59 -3.82
CA GLU A 162 10.25 -9.31 -5.08
C GLU A 162 8.91 -9.17 -5.82
N TRP A 163 8.94 -9.32 -7.14
CA TRP A 163 7.75 -9.30 -7.98
C TRP A 163 7.38 -10.73 -8.34
N VAL A 164 6.14 -11.09 -8.05
CA VAL A 164 5.62 -12.44 -8.28
C VAL A 164 4.58 -12.38 -9.37
N PRO A 165 4.79 -13.04 -10.53
CA PRO A 165 3.81 -13.05 -11.60
C PRO A 165 2.54 -13.77 -11.17
N VAL A 166 1.39 -13.23 -11.57
CA VAL A 166 0.09 -13.91 -11.44
C VAL A 166 -0.28 -14.49 -12.81
N GLU A 167 -0.64 -15.76 -12.84
CA GLU A 167 -1.08 -16.41 -14.07
C GLU A 167 -2.41 -15.80 -14.55
N PRO A 168 -2.55 -15.46 -15.85
CA PRO A 168 -3.79 -14.88 -16.37
C PRO A 168 -5.02 -15.75 -16.05
N GLY A 169 -6.05 -15.12 -15.50
CA GLY A 169 -7.30 -15.80 -15.12
C GLY A 169 -7.21 -16.65 -13.85
N GLN A 170 -6.09 -16.62 -13.12
CA GLN A 170 -5.98 -17.18 -11.77
C GLN A 170 -6.17 -16.09 -10.71
N PRO A 171 -6.79 -16.42 -9.57
CA PRO A 171 -6.89 -15.48 -8.45
C PRO A 171 -5.50 -15.18 -7.88
N ALA A 172 -5.31 -13.95 -7.42
CA ALA A 172 -4.07 -13.51 -6.77
C ALA A 172 -3.88 -14.15 -5.37
N VAL A 173 -3.38 -15.38 -5.36
CA VAL A 173 -3.07 -16.15 -4.14
C VAL A 173 -1.57 -16.42 -4.06
N PHE A 174 -0.97 -16.22 -2.88
CA PHE A 174 0.49 -16.27 -2.71
C PHE A 174 0.92 -17.18 -1.56
N PRO A 175 0.76 -18.52 -1.69
CA PRO A 175 0.98 -19.44 -0.58
C PRO A 175 2.42 -19.36 -0.07
N GLY A 176 2.57 -19.11 1.24
CA GLY A 176 3.89 -19.03 1.83
C GLY A 176 4.68 -17.79 1.39
N LEU A 177 4.06 -16.74 0.88
CA LEU A 177 4.67 -15.43 0.67
C LEU A 177 3.94 -14.36 1.50
N GLN A 178 4.49 -13.14 1.54
CA GLN A 178 3.82 -12.00 2.17
C GLN A 178 3.65 -10.90 1.13
N PRO A 179 2.46 -10.76 0.51
CA PRO A 179 2.14 -9.62 -0.33
C PRO A 179 2.23 -8.30 0.44
N VAL A 180 2.65 -7.25 -0.26
CA VAL A 180 2.62 -5.87 0.23
C VAL A 180 1.23 -5.29 -0.04
N GLU A 181 0.51 -4.97 1.02
CA GLU A 181 -0.81 -4.34 0.93
C GLU A 181 -0.67 -2.86 0.54
N GLY A 182 -1.38 -2.48 -0.52
CA GLY A 182 -1.52 -1.11 -1.02
C GLY A 182 -2.63 -0.32 -0.32
N GLY A 183 -3.64 -1.02 0.20
CA GLY A 183 -4.76 -0.43 0.93
C GLY A 183 -5.93 -1.41 1.02
N ARG A 184 -7.13 -0.89 1.31
CA ARG A 184 -8.35 -1.69 1.50
C ARG A 184 -9.57 -0.97 0.91
N GLN A 185 -10.49 -1.71 0.32
CA GLN A 185 -11.80 -1.18 -0.08
C GLN A 185 -12.65 -0.85 1.16
N SER A 186 -13.77 -0.16 0.96
CA SER A 186 -14.69 0.21 2.05
C SER A 186 -15.34 -1.00 2.75
N ASP A 187 -15.40 -2.15 2.07
CA ASP A 187 -15.79 -3.45 2.64
C ASP A 187 -14.64 -4.15 3.39
N GLY A 188 -13.47 -3.51 3.48
CA GLY A 188 -12.27 -3.97 4.16
C GLY A 188 -11.43 -5.01 3.41
N ARG A 189 -11.80 -5.42 2.18
CA ARG A 189 -10.96 -6.33 1.38
C ARG A 189 -9.64 -5.66 0.99
N ALA A 190 -8.54 -6.38 1.14
CA ALA A 190 -7.20 -5.90 0.85
C ALA A 190 -6.96 -5.70 -0.65
N ILE A 191 -6.26 -4.62 -0.98
CA ILE A 191 -5.76 -4.29 -2.31
C ILE A 191 -4.25 -4.46 -2.26
N LEU A 192 -3.72 -5.37 -3.07
CA LEU A 192 -2.30 -5.66 -3.20
C LEU A 192 -1.66 -4.73 -4.22
N ILE A 193 -0.38 -4.38 -4.00
CA ILE A 193 0.37 -3.58 -4.98
C ILE A 193 0.71 -4.48 -6.17
N ALA A 194 0.23 -4.08 -7.35
CA ALA A 194 0.49 -4.75 -8.59
C ALA A 194 1.24 -3.83 -9.57
N ARG A 195 1.86 -4.44 -10.57
CA ARG A 195 2.35 -3.73 -11.76
C ARG A 195 2.18 -4.59 -13.01
N GLY A 196 2.15 -3.95 -14.16
CA GLY A 196 2.23 -4.65 -15.44
C GLY A 196 2.55 -3.72 -16.59
N GLU A 197 2.86 -4.31 -17.74
CA GLU A 197 3.11 -3.54 -18.96
C GLU A 197 1.79 -3.13 -19.61
N HIS A 198 1.69 -1.85 -19.97
CA HIS A 198 0.54 -1.29 -20.67
C HIS A 198 0.99 -0.15 -21.56
N HIS A 199 0.81 -0.27 -22.89
CA HIS A 199 1.21 0.74 -23.88
C HIS A 199 2.69 1.21 -23.79
N ASN A 200 3.63 0.32 -23.46
CA ASN A 200 5.05 0.60 -23.19
C ASN A 200 5.33 1.35 -21.86
N LEU A 201 4.35 1.43 -20.97
CA LEU A 201 4.53 1.85 -19.58
C LEU A 201 4.62 0.63 -18.68
N LEU A 202 5.48 0.67 -17.66
CA LEU A 202 5.38 -0.22 -16.51
C LEU A 202 4.57 0.50 -15.43
N THR A 203 3.27 0.26 -15.39
CA THR A 203 2.36 1.02 -14.53
C THR A 203 2.15 0.33 -13.19
N VAL A 204 2.01 1.14 -12.14
CA VAL A 204 1.59 0.69 -10.81
C VAL A 204 0.06 0.61 -10.77
N SER A 205 -0.46 -0.47 -10.22
CA SER A 205 -1.89 -0.79 -10.13
C SER A 205 -2.24 -1.41 -8.78
N GLY A 206 -3.54 -1.62 -8.57
CA GLY A 206 -4.08 -2.43 -7.49
C GLY A 206 -4.68 -3.73 -8.00
N CYS A 207 -4.42 -4.81 -7.29
CA CYS A 207 -5.12 -6.08 -7.45
C CYS A 207 -5.89 -6.37 -6.16
N LEU A 208 -7.20 -6.55 -6.24
CA LEU A 208 -7.99 -6.94 -5.08
C LEU A 208 -7.71 -8.41 -4.75
N VAL A 209 -7.66 -8.76 -3.46
CA VAL A 209 -7.51 -10.17 -3.08
C VAL A 209 -8.64 -11.02 -3.68
N ASP A 210 -8.30 -12.23 -4.10
CA ASP A 210 -9.16 -13.18 -4.81
C ASP A 210 -9.67 -12.73 -6.19
N ASP A 211 -9.18 -11.61 -6.72
CA ASP A 211 -9.47 -11.16 -8.07
C ASP A 211 -8.45 -11.70 -9.09
N ASP A 212 -8.83 -11.71 -10.37
CA ASP A 212 -8.05 -12.30 -11.47
C ASP A 212 -7.35 -11.26 -12.36
N HIS A 213 -7.48 -9.97 -12.03
CA HIS A 213 -6.93 -8.86 -12.80
C HIS A 213 -6.44 -7.74 -11.87
N ALA A 214 -5.61 -6.85 -12.42
CA ALA A 214 -5.25 -5.59 -11.80
C ALA A 214 -5.89 -4.40 -12.54
N SER A 215 -6.27 -3.37 -11.79
CA SER A 215 -6.86 -2.12 -12.29
C SER A 215 -5.82 -1.03 -12.48
N VAL A 216 -5.74 -0.45 -13.68
CA VAL A 216 -4.80 0.60 -14.04
C VAL A 216 -5.50 1.92 -14.34
N PRO A 217 -5.14 3.02 -13.65
CA PRO A 217 -5.52 4.35 -14.09
C PRO A 217 -4.76 4.75 -15.37
N TYR A 218 -5.46 4.79 -16.50
CA TYR A 218 -4.94 5.22 -17.80
C TYR A 218 -5.96 6.08 -18.56
N ASP A 219 -5.53 7.23 -19.10
CA ASP A 219 -6.35 8.15 -19.90
C ASP A 219 -7.79 8.40 -19.39
N SER A 220 -7.91 8.72 -18.09
CA SER A 220 -9.20 8.96 -17.40
C SER A 220 -10.16 7.75 -17.31
N ARG A 221 -9.68 6.55 -17.61
CA ARG A 221 -10.40 5.27 -17.50
C ARG A 221 -9.60 4.28 -16.66
N ASP A 222 -10.25 3.17 -16.34
CA ASP A 222 -9.61 2.01 -15.71
C ASP A 222 -9.47 0.89 -16.74
N ASP A 223 -8.23 0.55 -17.06
CA ASP A 223 -7.92 -0.57 -17.95
C ASP A 223 -7.54 -1.79 -17.11
N ARG A 224 -7.91 -2.97 -17.61
CA ARG A 224 -7.58 -4.25 -16.97
C ARG A 224 -6.23 -4.76 -17.45
N LEU A 225 -5.38 -5.16 -16.51
CA LEU A 225 -4.17 -5.93 -16.79
C LEU A 225 -4.44 -7.41 -16.56
N GLU A 226 -4.35 -8.21 -17.62
CA GLU A 226 -4.44 -9.67 -17.54
C GLU A 226 -3.08 -10.31 -17.20
N SER A 227 -1.97 -9.65 -17.54
CA SER A 227 -0.62 -10.07 -17.17
C SER A 227 -0.03 -9.02 -16.24
N TYR A 228 0.17 -9.40 -14.98
CA TYR A 228 0.68 -8.53 -13.94
C TYR A 228 1.49 -9.31 -12.92
N GLU A 229 2.27 -8.57 -12.14
CA GLU A 229 3.03 -9.08 -11.01
C GLU A 229 2.55 -8.38 -9.74
N VAL A 230 2.57 -9.08 -8.61
CA VAL A 230 2.28 -8.52 -7.29
C VAL A 230 3.58 -8.39 -6.50
N LEU A 231 3.70 -7.28 -5.78
CA LEU A 231 4.82 -7.00 -4.90
C LEU A 231 4.70 -7.82 -3.62
N THR A 232 5.71 -8.64 -3.31
CA THR A 232 5.82 -9.36 -2.05
C THR A 232 7.09 -8.96 -1.31
N TYR A 233 7.10 -9.13 0.02
CA TYR A 233 8.36 -9.07 0.76
C TYR A 233 9.27 -10.21 0.30
N ALA A 234 10.52 -9.91 0.00
CA ALA A 234 11.50 -10.90 -0.40
C ALA A 234 11.68 -11.94 0.71
N THR A 235 11.77 -13.22 0.34
CA THR A 235 11.85 -14.35 1.29
C THR A 235 12.98 -14.23 2.32
N THR A 236 14.11 -13.59 1.99
CA THR A 236 15.23 -13.32 2.91
C THR A 236 14.92 -12.27 3.98
N HIS A 237 13.88 -11.48 3.78
CA HIS A 237 13.41 -10.42 4.67
C HIS A 237 12.02 -10.71 5.26
N ARG A 238 11.56 -11.96 5.10
CA ARG A 238 10.43 -12.51 5.85
C ARG A 238 10.82 -12.61 7.34
N ARG A 239 9.84 -12.40 8.23
CA ARG A 239 9.97 -12.40 9.71
C ARG A 239 11.00 -13.38 10.31
#